data_AF-A0A518FR13-F1
#
_entry.id   AF-A0A518FR13-F1
#
_cell.length_a   1.000
_cell.length_b   1.000
_cell.length_c   1.000
_cell.angle_alpha   90.00
_cell.angle_beta   90.00
_cell.angle_gamma   90.00
#
_symmetry.space_group_name_H-M   'P 1'
#
loop_
_entity.id
_entity.type
_entity.pdbx_description
1 polymer ?
#
loop_
_entity_poly.entity_id
_entity_poly.type
_entity_poly.pdbx_seq_one_letter_code
_entity_poly.pdbx_strand_id
1 'polypeptide(L)' 'MQQCGEISSGASYTLSEFSSRTGLKRDAIRSARRNGLRVVYRHNRGYILGRDWLSYIDDQEALETDNAPEA' A
#
# COMPACT_ATOMS: atom_id res chain seq x y z
N MET A 1 20.09 1.48 8.30
CA MET A 1 19.56 2.82 7.99
C MET A 1 18.30 2.63 7.16
N GLN A 2 17.12 2.75 7.76
CA GLN A 2 15.84 2.57 7.06
C GLN A 2 15.54 3.89 6.34
N GLN A 3 15.81 3.95 5.04
CA GLN A 3 15.32 5.06 4.23
C GLN A 3 13.84 4.82 3.98
N CYS A 4 13.01 5.40 4.84
CA CYS A 4 11.59 5.56 4.57
C CYS A 4 11.50 6.49 3.35
N GLY A 5 11.35 5.91 2.16
CA GLY A 5 11.35 6.62 0.90
C GLY A 5 9.91 6.93 0.49
N GLU A 6 9.66 8.16 0.05
CA GLU A 6 8.35 8.56 -0.47
C GLU A 6 7.88 7.62 -1.59
N ILE A 7 6.57 7.33 -1.58
CA ILE A 7 5.90 6.56 -2.63
C ILE A 7 5.34 7.54 -3.66
N SER A 8 6.06 7.72 -4.77
CA SER A 8 5.57 8.54 -5.89
C SER A 8 4.46 7.82 -6.67
N SER A 9 3.39 8.56 -7.01
CA SER A 9 2.22 8.05 -7.74
C SER A 9 2.55 7.51 -9.14
N GLY A 10 3.51 8.11 -9.84
CA GLY A 10 3.93 7.75 -11.19
C GLY A 10 4.89 6.56 -11.29
N ALA A 11 5.31 5.99 -10.16
CA ALA A 11 6.29 4.90 -10.13
C ALA A 11 5.64 3.55 -9.78
N SER A 12 6.27 2.48 -10.26
CA SER A 12 5.92 1.09 -9.92
C SER A 12 6.98 0.49 -9.03
N TYR A 13 6.56 -0.16 -7.95
CA TYR A 13 7.44 -0.76 -6.96
C TYR A 13 7.25 -2.27 -6.94
N THR A 14 8.35 -3.00 -6.80
CA THR A 14 8.24 -4.43 -6.47
C THR A 14 7.75 -4.61 -5.04
N LEU A 15 7.17 -5.76 -4.71
CA LEU A 15 6.75 -6.04 -3.33
C LEU A 15 7.89 -5.89 -2.31
N SER A 16 9.11 -6.26 -2.70
CA SER A 16 10.28 -6.15 -1.82
C SER A 16 10.69 -4.70 -1.58
N GLU A 17 10.72 -3.90 -2.65
CA GLU A 17 11.05 -2.48 -2.56
C GLU A 17 9.98 -1.70 -1.80
N PHE A 18 8.71 -1.98 -2.10
CA PHE A 18 7.56 -1.36 -1.44
C PHE A 18 7.58 -1.63 0.06
N SER A 19 7.83 -2.88 0.48
CA SER A 19 7.99 -3.25 1.89
C SER A 19 9.15 -2.51 2.55
N SER A 20 10.28 -2.35 1.85
CA SER A 20 11.44 -1.62 2.40
C SER A 20 11.18 -0.12 2.54
N ARG A 21 10.41 0.50 1.64
CA ARG A 21 10.11 1.94 1.67
C ARG A 21 9.04 2.29 2.70
N THR A 22 7.97 1.51 2.76
CA THR A 22 6.83 1.74 3.67
C THR A 22 7.05 1.18 5.07
N GLY A 23 8.04 0.29 5.25
CA GLY A 23 8.21 -0.48 6.47
C GLY A 23 7.12 -1.55 6.70
N LEU A 24 6.19 -1.71 5.76
CA LEU A 24 5.10 -2.68 5.88
C LEU A 24 5.62 -4.12 5.79
N LYS A 25 5.19 -4.94 6.73
CA LYS A 25 5.48 -6.38 6.73
C LYS A 25 4.66 -7.10 5.65
N ARG A 26 5.11 -8.30 5.26
CA ARG A 26 4.43 -9.14 4.27
C ARG A 26 2.96 -9.41 4.62
N ASP A 27 2.65 -9.57 5.91
CA ASP A 27 1.28 -9.78 6.37
C ASP A 27 0.40 -8.55 6.11
N ALA A 28 0.89 -7.34 6.36
CA ALA A 28 0.17 -6.11 6.07
C ALA A 28 -0.11 -5.97 4.55
N ILE A 29 0.87 -6.30 3.70
CA ILE A 29 0.68 -6.30 2.25
C ILE A 29 -0.36 -7.36 1.82
N ARG A 30 -0.38 -8.53 2.45
CA ARG A 30 -1.39 -9.56 2.19
C ARG A 30 -2.79 -9.10 2.59
N SER A 31 -2.92 -8.46 3.76
CA SER A 31 -4.18 -7.89 4.23
C SER A 31 -4.67 -6.78 3.31
N ALA A 32 -3.80 -5.84 2.94
CA ALA A 32 -4.13 -4.78 1.98
C ALA A 32 -4.62 -5.36 0.65
N ARG A 33 -3.96 -6.40 0.13
CA ARG A 33 -4.39 -7.09 -1.09
C ARG A 33 -5.77 -7.75 -0.95
N ARG A 34 -6.09 -8.29 0.23
CA ARG A 34 -7.42 -8.85 0.53
C ARG A 34 -8.48 -7.75 0.61
N ASN A 35 -8.10 -6.57 1.08
CA ASN A 35 -8.94 -5.40 1.23
C ASN A 35 -9.06 -4.57 -0.08
N GLY A 36 -8.53 -5.05 -1.21
CA GLY A 36 -8.71 -4.42 -2.51
C GLY A 36 -7.48 -3.71 -3.09
N LEU A 37 -6.32 -3.74 -2.42
CA LEU A 37 -5.10 -3.17 -2.99
C LEU A 37 -4.74 -3.85 -4.32
N ARG A 38 -4.66 -3.05 -5.38
CA ARG A 38 -4.35 -3.53 -6.73
C ARG A 38 -2.88 -3.89 -6.86
N VAL A 39 -2.62 -5.13 -7.25
CA VAL A 39 -1.27 -5.64 -7.57
C VAL A 39 -1.24 -6.10 -9.02
N VAL A 40 -0.27 -5.60 -9.77
CA VAL A 40 -0.06 -5.95 -11.19
C VAL A 40 0.98 -7.06 -11.26
N TYR A 41 0.62 -8.18 -11.90
CA TYR A 41 1.55 -9.29 -12.12
C TYR A 41 2.13 -9.25 -13.53
N ARG A 42 3.46 -9.21 -13.63
CA ARG A 42 4.22 -9.29 -14.88
C ARG A 42 5.41 -10.23 -14.71
N HIS A 43 5.58 -11.17 -15.62
CA HIS A 43 6.69 -12.15 -15.61
C HIS A 43 6.88 -12.83 -14.23
N ASN A 44 5.80 -13.34 -13.65
CA ASN A 44 5.80 -14.00 -12.34
C ASN A 44 6.27 -13.12 -11.16
N ARG A 45 6.28 -11.79 -11.33
CA ARG A 45 6.57 -10.81 -10.27
C ARG A 45 5.38 -9.89 -10.05
N GLY A 46 5.08 -9.61 -8.78
CA GLY A 46 4.06 -8.67 -8.36
C GLY A 46 4.63 -7.26 -8.22
N TYR A 47 3.91 -6.29 -8.77
CA TYR A 47 4.23 -4.87 -8.71
C TYR A 47 3.05 -4.11 -8.14
N ILE A 48 3.34 -3.11 -7.31
CA ILE A 48 2.37 -2.16 -6.77
C ILE A 48 2.65 -0.82 -7.43
N LEU A 49 1.63 -0.22 -8.02
CA LEU A 49 1.72 1.13 -8.54
C LEU A 49 1.50 2.12 -7.41
N GLY A 50 2.34 3.16 -7.33
CA GLY A 50 2.22 4.17 -6.26
C GLY A 50 0.84 4.83 -6.25
N ARG A 51 0.27 5.12 -7.43
CA ARG A 51 -1.10 5.66 -7.54
C ARG A 51 -2.17 4.73 -6.95
N ASP A 52 -2.05 3.42 -7.15
CA ASP A 52 -3.03 2.44 -6.68
C ASP A 52 -2.91 2.29 -5.16
N TRP A 53 -1.70 2.42 -4.62
CA TRP A 53 -1.46 2.49 -3.18
C TRP A 53 -2.06 3.75 -2.54
N LEU A 54 -1.83 4.92 -3.14
CA LEU A 54 -2.37 6.18 -2.63
C LEU A 54 -3.90 6.18 -2.67
N SER A 55 -4.50 5.71 -3.77
CA SER A 55 -5.95 5.54 -3.87
C SER A 55 -6.48 4.59 -2.79
N TYR A 56 -5.78 3.48 -2.55
CA TYR A 56 -6.17 2.55 -1.48
C TYR A 56 -6.12 3.20 -0.10
N ILE A 57 -5.10 4.01 0.22
CA ILE A 57 -5.05 4.73 1.50
C ILE A 57 -6.22 5.70 1.61
N ASP A 58 -6.49 6.48 0.56
CA ASP A 58 -7.60 7.45 0.50
C ASP A 58 -8.94 6.75 0.78
N ASP A 59 -9.17 5.59 0.14
CA ASP A 59 -10.35 4.75 0.38
C ASP A 59 -10.41 4.21 1.83
N GLN A 60 -9.28 3.87 2.46
CA GLN A 60 -9.27 3.40 3.86
C GLN A 60 -9.49 4.55 4.87
N GLU A 61 -8.92 5.73 4.64
CA GLU A 61 -9.12 6.90 5.49
C GLU A 61 -10.59 7.35 5.46
N ALA A 62 -11.22 7.29 4.28
CA ALA A 62 -12.64 7.56 4.10
C ALA A 62 -13.54 6.56 4.86
N LEU A 63 -13.10 5.30 5.03
CA LEU A 63 -13.83 4.27 5.77
C LEU A 63 -13.67 4.37 7.29
N GLU A 64 -12.58 4.96 7.78
CA GLU A 64 -12.28 5.06 9.22
C GLU A 64 -12.94 6.28 9.90
N THR A 65 -13.40 7.27 9.11
CA THR A 65 -14.01 8.53 9.62
C THR A 65 -15.40 8.37 10.26
N ASP A 66 -15.96 7.17 10.34
CA ASP A 66 -17.25 6.92 11.03
C ASP A 66 -17.12 6.50 12.51
N ASN A 67 -15.90 6.32 13.04
CA ASN A 67 -15.71 5.99 14.46
C ASN A 67 -15.12 7.17 15.25
N ALA A 68 -15.91 8.24 15.39
CA ALA A 68 -15.69 9.19 16.47
C ALA A 68 -15.95 8.48 17.81
N PRO A 69 -15.05 8.57 18.81
CA PRO A 69 -15.36 8.06 20.14
C PRO A 69 -16.45 8.95 20.74
N GLU A 70 -17.65 8.40 20.92
CA GLU A 70 -18.65 9.02 21.78
C GLU A 70 -18.08 9.07 23.22
N ALA A 71 -18.18 10.27 23.80
CA ALA A 71 -17.47 10.76 24.98
C ALA A 71 -17.85 10.10 26.32
#